data_AF-A0A7S2NYN4-F1
#
_entry.id   AF-A0A7S2NYN4-F1
#
_cell.length_a   1.000
_cell.length_b   1.000
_cell.length_c   1.000
_cell.angle_alpha   90.00
_cell.angle_beta   90.00
_cell.angle_gamma   90.00
#
_symmetry.space_group_name_H-M   'P 1'
#
loop_
_entity.id
_entity.type
_entity.pdbx_description
1 polymer ?
#
loop_
_entity_poly.entity_id
_entity_poly.type
_entity_poly.pdbx_seq_one_letter_code
_entity_poly.pdbx_strand_id
1 'polypeptide(L)'
;DESDGEPTPKTFTCSPLQATLISHFEDQEQWSLADLANETGVSEDSIMKKMGYWLNHHVVRVALNRGEHNALVYELVASTDPKISDTPSCLDYYEDDRPERESGNDMIIYEKHIIEMLSSVGA
;
A
#
# COMPACT_ATOMS: atom_id res chain seq x y z
N ASP A 1 -32.77 17.38 -24.56
CA ASP A 1 -32.38 16.15 -23.87
C ASP A 1 -31.07 16.47 -23.16
N GLU A 2 -31.18 17.19 -22.04
CA GLU A 2 -30.05 17.68 -21.26
C GLU A 2 -29.93 16.78 -20.04
N SER A 3 -29.31 15.62 -20.22
CA SER A 3 -28.73 14.87 -19.09
C SER A 3 -27.34 15.43 -18.86
N ASP A 4 -27.28 16.61 -18.25
CA ASP A 4 -26.05 17.15 -17.66
C ASP A 4 -25.72 16.24 -16.47
N GLY A 5 -24.80 15.31 -16.69
CA GLY A 5 -24.31 14.39 -15.67
C GLY A 5 -23.44 15.16 -14.69
N GLU A 6 -24.07 15.79 -13.71
CA GLU A 6 -23.36 16.52 -12.64
C GLU A 6 -22.38 15.55 -11.96
N PRO A 7 -21.07 15.89 -11.88
CA PRO A 7 -20.07 15.02 -11.27
C PRO A 7 -20.35 14.92 -9.77
N THR A 8 -20.95 13.80 -9.35
CA THR A 8 -21.21 13.58 -7.93
C THR A 8 -19.90 13.33 -7.20
N PRO A 9 -19.59 14.08 -6.13
CA PRO A 9 -18.37 13.89 -5.37
C PRO A 9 -18.37 12.50 -4.72
N LYS A 10 -17.33 11.71 -4.99
CA LYS A 10 -17.13 10.41 -4.34
C LYS A 10 -16.37 10.60 -3.04
N THR A 11 -16.98 10.22 -1.93
CA THR A 11 -16.34 10.24 -0.61
C THR A 11 -15.70 8.88 -0.32
N PHE A 12 -14.44 8.89 0.10
CA PHE A 12 -13.70 7.68 0.46
C PHE A 12 -13.23 7.77 1.91
N THR A 13 -13.40 6.68 2.65
CA THR A 13 -12.88 6.56 4.02
C THR A 13 -11.54 5.84 3.95
N CYS A 14 -10.45 6.61 3.94
CA CYS A 14 -9.09 6.08 3.80
C CYS A 14 -8.17 6.55 4.94
N SER A 15 -7.06 5.84 5.13
CA SER A 15 -6.01 6.21 6.08
C SER A 15 -5.30 7.48 5.63
N PRO A 16 -4.69 8.27 6.55
CA PRO A 16 -3.95 9.48 6.18
C PRO A 16 -2.90 9.23 5.10
N LEU A 17 -2.15 8.12 5.21
CA LEU A 17 -1.17 7.73 4.20
C LEU A 17 -1.79 7.42 2.83
N GLN A 18 -2.99 6.83 2.79
CA GLN A 18 -3.70 6.58 1.53
C GLN A 18 -4.15 7.90 0.88
N ALA A 19 -4.64 8.84 1.70
CA ALA A 19 -5.01 10.18 1.26
C ALA A 19 -3.80 10.96 0.72
N THR A 20 -2.65 10.88 1.40
CA THR A 20 -1.39 11.48 0.93
C THR A 20 -0.99 10.90 -0.42
N LEU A 21 -0.99 9.57 -0.54
CA LEU A 21 -0.62 8.89 -1.77
C LEU A 21 -1.48 9.35 -2.95
N ILE A 22 -2.81 9.46 -2.78
CA ILE A 22 -3.69 9.90 -3.89
C ILE A 22 -3.60 11.40 -4.16
N SER A 23 -3.29 12.23 -3.17
CA SER A 23 -3.15 13.69 -3.37
C SER A 23 -1.96 14.03 -4.27
N HIS A 24 -0.88 13.24 -4.25
CA HIS A 24 0.22 13.40 -5.22
C HIS A 24 -0.21 13.15 -6.68
N PHE A 25 -1.30 12.41 -6.90
CA PHE A 25 -1.83 12.18 -8.25
C PHE A 25 -2.62 13.38 -8.80
N GLU A 26 -2.88 14.39 -7.97
CA GLU A 26 -3.43 15.67 -8.44
C GLU A 26 -2.41 16.47 -9.25
N ASP A 27 -1.12 16.37 -8.90
CA ASP A 27 -0.02 17.03 -9.62
C ASP A 27 0.47 16.21 -10.82
N GLN A 28 0.55 14.88 -10.69
CA GLN A 28 1.00 13.98 -11.77
C GLN A 28 0.10 12.76 -11.89
N GLU A 29 -0.42 12.49 -13.08
CA GLU A 29 -1.38 11.40 -13.33
C GLU A 29 -0.75 10.00 -13.29
N GLN A 30 0.59 9.93 -13.39
CA GLN A 30 1.36 8.69 -13.44
C GLN A 30 2.55 8.75 -12.50
N TRP A 31 2.68 7.76 -11.63
CA TRP A 31 3.76 7.66 -10.66
C TRP A 31 4.38 6.27 -10.68
N SER A 32 5.71 6.20 -10.71
CA SER A 32 6.41 4.93 -10.51
C SER A 32 6.50 4.59 -9.02
N LEU A 33 6.55 3.30 -8.69
CA LEU A 33 6.66 2.83 -7.31
C LEU A 33 7.88 3.42 -6.59
N ALA A 34 9.03 3.45 -7.27
CA ALA A 34 10.27 3.99 -6.72
C ALA A 34 10.20 5.51 -6.49
N ASP A 35 9.51 6.23 -7.37
CA ASP A 35 9.36 7.68 -7.28
C ASP A 35 8.41 8.07 -6.14
N LEU A 36 7.27 7.36 -6.00
CA LEU A 36 6.39 7.48 -4.84
C LEU A 36 7.09 7.16 -3.53
N ALA A 37 7.95 6.13 -3.52
CA ALA A 37 8.72 5.76 -2.35
C ALA A 37 9.71 6.85 -1.94
N ASN A 38 10.37 7.45 -2.94
CA ASN A 38 11.30 8.55 -2.71
C ASN A 38 10.57 9.81 -2.23
N GLU A 39 9.44 10.16 -2.83
CA GLU A 39 8.69 11.38 -2.50
C GLU A 39 8.01 11.30 -1.13
N THR A 40 7.36 10.16 -0.84
CA THR A 40 6.66 9.98 0.44
C THR A 40 7.58 9.55 1.58
N GLY A 41 8.81 9.11 1.27
CA GLY A 41 9.74 8.52 2.23
C GLY A 41 9.27 7.16 2.78
N VAL A 42 8.29 6.52 2.13
CA VAL A 42 7.70 5.25 2.53
C VAL A 42 8.29 4.12 1.68
N SER A 43 8.51 2.96 2.29
CA SER A 43 9.01 1.79 1.56
C SER A 43 8.04 1.35 0.46
N GLU A 44 8.58 0.89 -0.66
CA GLU A 44 7.83 0.40 -1.82
C GLU A 44 6.76 -0.64 -1.45
N ASP A 45 7.08 -1.57 -0.55
CA ASP A 45 6.17 -2.61 -0.07
C ASP A 45 4.94 -2.03 0.66
N SER A 46 5.15 -0.98 1.45
CA SER A 46 4.08 -0.27 2.15
C SER A 46 3.20 0.51 1.17
N ILE A 47 3.79 1.13 0.15
CA ILE A 47 3.04 1.83 -0.90
C ILE A 47 2.19 0.86 -1.71
N MET A 48 2.75 -0.28 -2.11
CA MET A 48 1.98 -1.34 -2.79
C MET A 48 0.76 -1.76 -1.98
N LYS A 49 0.94 -2.05 -0.69
CA LYS A 49 -0.16 -2.44 0.21
C LYS A 49 -1.22 -1.34 0.31
N LYS A 50 -0.82 -0.08 0.40
CA LYS A 50 -1.76 1.06 0.49
C LYS A 50 -2.45 1.35 -0.84
N MET A 51 -1.73 1.23 -1.96
CA MET A 51 -2.26 1.36 -3.32
C MET A 51 -3.25 0.24 -3.66
N GLY A 52 -3.15 -0.92 -3.02
CA GLY A 52 -4.15 -1.99 -3.14
C GLY A 52 -5.57 -1.51 -2.84
N TYR A 53 -5.76 -0.60 -1.87
CA TYR A 53 -7.07 -0.01 -1.61
C TYR A 53 -7.58 0.80 -2.80
N TRP A 54 -6.75 1.66 -3.38
CA TRP A 54 -7.13 2.50 -4.51
C TRP A 54 -7.34 1.71 -5.81
N LEU A 55 -6.57 0.62 -6.00
CA LEU A 55 -6.78 -0.33 -7.10
C LEU A 55 -8.15 -1.01 -6.98
N ASN A 56 -8.53 -1.47 -5.78
CA ASN A 56 -9.83 -2.10 -5.52
C ASN A 56 -11.01 -1.14 -5.73
N HIS A 57 -10.81 0.15 -5.46
CA HIS A 57 -11.81 1.19 -5.70
C HIS A 57 -11.80 1.71 -7.15
N HIS A 58 -10.98 1.14 -8.03
CA HIS A 58 -10.78 1.58 -9.41
C HIS A 58 -10.46 3.07 -9.54
N VAL A 59 -9.78 3.63 -8.54
CA VAL A 59 -9.29 5.02 -8.57
C VAL A 59 -7.96 5.08 -9.31
N VAL A 60 -7.12 4.06 -9.14
CA VAL A 60 -5.85 3.92 -9.85
C VAL A 60 -5.79 2.56 -10.55
N ARG A 61 -4.94 2.45 -11.56
CA ARG A 61 -4.57 1.20 -12.22
C ARG A 61 -3.07 0.99 -12.11
N VAL A 62 -2.66 -0.28 -12.11
CA VAL A 62 -1.24 -0.65 -12.19
C VAL A 62 -0.89 -0.97 -13.63
N ALA A 63 0.15 -0.33 -14.14
CA ALA A 63 0.76 -0.59 -15.43
C ALA A 63 2.20 -1.06 -15.20
N LEU A 64 2.59 -2.10 -15.92
CA LEU A 64 3.99 -2.49 -16.02
C LEU A 64 4.63 -1.69 -17.14
N ASN A 65 5.57 -0.81 -16.80
CA ASN A 65 6.35 -0.14 -17.81
C ASN A 65 7.33 -1.15 -18.42
N ARG A 66 7.04 -1.58 -19.66
CA ARG A 66 7.79 -2.58 -20.43
C ARG A 66 9.15 -2.04 -20.95
N GLY A 67 9.74 -1.08 -20.24
CA GLY A 67 11.07 -0.52 -20.48
C GLY A 67 12.17 -1.25 -19.71
N GLU A 68 13.29 -0.57 -19.43
CA GLU A 68 14.56 -1.16 -19.00
C GLU A 68 14.52 -1.97 -17.68
N HIS A 69 13.54 -1.76 -16.81
CA HIS A 69 13.51 -2.40 -15.48
C HIS A 69 12.17 -3.00 -15.06
N ASN A 70 11.21 -3.17 -16.00
CA ASN A 70 9.88 -3.71 -15.69
C ASN A 70 9.24 -3.00 -14.47
N ALA A 71 9.40 -1.68 -14.41
CA ALA A 71 9.03 -0.88 -13.25
C ALA A 71 7.51 -0.80 -13.11
N LEU A 72 7.03 -0.94 -11.88
CA LEU A 72 5.63 -0.78 -11.54
C LEU A 72 5.26 0.70 -11.55
N VAL A 73 4.25 1.04 -12.34
CA VAL A 73 3.72 2.39 -12.49
C VAL A 73 2.25 2.38 -12.13
N TYR A 74 1.84 3.31 -11.30
CA TYR A 74 0.45 3.57 -10.98
C TYR A 74 -0.05 4.74 -11.81
N GLU A 75 -1.26 4.63 -12.31
CA GLU A 75 -1.89 5.66 -13.14
C GLU A 75 -3.31 5.90 -12.66
N LEU A 76 -3.72 7.17 -12.62
CA LEU A 76 -5.07 7.55 -12.24
C LEU A 76 -6.09 7.09 -13.31
N VAL A 77 -7.16 6.42 -12.89
CA VAL A 77 -8.24 6.04 -13.80
C VAL A 77 -9.17 7.23 -13.94
N ALA A 78 -8.94 8.06 -14.97
CA ALA A 78 -9.94 9.03 -15.40
C ALA A 78 -11.24 8.28 -15.74
N SER A 79 -12.40 8.84 -15.36
CA SER A 79 -13.73 8.19 -15.37
C SER A 79 -14.26 7.80 -16.78
N THR A 80 -13.39 7.75 -17.78
CA THR A 80 -13.69 7.50 -19.19
C THR A 80 -12.71 6.48 -19.77
N ASP A 81 -12.79 5.21 -19.38
CA ASP A 81 -12.63 4.07 -20.30
C ASP A 81 -12.80 2.70 -19.59
N PRO A 82 -13.79 1.87 -19.97
CA PRO A 82 -13.86 0.48 -19.55
C PRO A 82 -12.96 -0.38 -20.45
N LYS A 83 -11.64 -0.21 -20.36
CA LYS A 83 -10.70 -1.22 -20.87
C LYS A 83 -10.14 -1.98 -19.70
N ILE A 84 -10.85 -3.08 -19.40
CA ILE A 84 -10.39 -4.22 -18.62
C ILE A 84 -9.03 -4.64 -19.21
N SER A 85 -7.95 -4.10 -18.66
CA SER A 85 -6.62 -4.66 -18.87
C SER A 85 -6.49 -5.77 -17.85
N ASP A 86 -6.45 -7.01 -18.33
CA ASP A 86 -6.03 -8.21 -17.61
C ASP A 86 -4.97 -7.86 -16.56
N THR A 87 -5.42 -7.62 -15.34
CA THR A 87 -4.56 -7.56 -14.17
C THR A 87 -4.16 -9.00 -13.90
N PRO A 88 -2.89 -9.40 -14.09
CA PRO A 88 -2.46 -10.67 -13.55
C PRO A 88 -2.75 -10.62 -12.05
N SER A 89 -3.48 -11.63 -11.57
CA SER A 89 -3.70 -11.90 -10.16
C SER A 89 -2.34 -12.11 -9.48
N CYS A 90 -1.63 -11.03 -9.18
CA CYS A 90 -0.40 -11.05 -8.40
C CYS A 90 -0.69 -10.73 -6.92
N LEU A 91 -1.97 -10.53 -6.57
CA LEU A 91 -2.41 -10.24 -5.21
C LEU A 91 -2.64 -11.50 -4.35
N ASP A 92 -2.22 -12.69 -4.82
CA ASP A 92 -2.32 -13.96 -4.08
C ASP A 92 -1.03 -14.37 -3.35
N TYR A 93 0.02 -13.54 -3.36
CA TYR A 93 1.33 -13.93 -2.79
C TYR A 93 1.66 -13.39 -1.40
N TYR A 94 0.70 -12.76 -0.69
CA TYR A 94 0.92 -12.29 0.68
C TYR A 94 -0.27 -12.61 1.60
N GLU A 95 -0.55 -13.90 1.80
CA GLU A 95 -0.91 -14.37 3.14
C GLU A 95 0.39 -14.48 3.95
N ASP A 96 0.90 -13.35 4.46
CA ASP A 96 2.03 -13.38 5.39
C ASP A 96 1.87 -12.29 6.47
N ASP A 97 1.56 -12.80 7.67
CA ASP A 97 1.73 -12.25 9.02
C ASP A 97 1.30 -10.80 9.32
N ARG A 98 0.11 -10.68 9.92
CA ARG A 98 -0.10 -9.67 10.97
C ARG A 98 0.62 -10.13 12.23
N PRO A 99 1.53 -9.31 12.76
CA PRO A 99 1.49 -9.01 14.19
C PRO A 99 1.02 -7.57 14.35
N GLU A 100 -0.21 -7.43 14.85
CA GLU A 100 -0.61 -6.22 15.54
C GLU A 100 0.38 -5.94 16.68
N ARG A 101 0.51 -4.64 16.98
CA ARG A 101 0.81 -4.02 18.29
C ARG A 101 2.20 -3.42 18.45
N GLU A 102 2.14 -2.10 18.54
CA GLU A 102 3.07 -1.19 19.17
C GLU A 102 3.66 -1.74 20.49
N SER A 103 4.90 -1.33 20.77
CA SER A 103 5.51 -1.27 22.10
C SER A 103 5.75 -2.61 22.80
N GLY A 104 6.96 -3.16 22.65
CA GLY A 104 7.37 -4.39 23.32
C GLY A 104 8.86 -4.48 23.64
N ASN A 105 9.54 -3.35 23.91
CA ASN A 105 10.98 -3.37 24.24
C ASN A 105 11.29 -3.90 25.65
N ASP A 106 10.29 -4.33 26.43
CA ASP A 106 10.49 -4.78 27.82
C ASP A 106 10.24 -6.29 28.06
N MET A 107 9.77 -7.08 27.09
CA MET A 107 9.42 -8.50 27.36
C MET A 107 10.62 -9.46 27.29
N ILE A 108 11.64 -9.14 26.49
CA ILE A 108 12.76 -10.06 26.19
C ILE A 108 13.86 -10.07 27.29
N ILE A 109 13.92 -9.04 28.14
CA ILE A 109 14.90 -8.99 29.23
C ILE A 109 14.48 -9.88 30.40
N TYR A 110 13.17 -9.95 30.69
CA TYR A 110 12.65 -10.84 31.73
C TYR A 110 12.83 -12.32 31.37
N GLU A 111 12.76 -12.68 30.09
CA GLU A 111 12.97 -14.07 29.66
C GLU A 111 14.38 -14.56 29.98
N LYS A 112 15.42 -13.79 29.66
CA LYS A 112 16.81 -14.16 29.96
C LYS A 112 17.09 -14.22 31.47
N HIS A 113 16.55 -13.30 32.26
CA HIS A 113 16.76 -13.27 33.70
C HIS A 113 16.02 -14.42 34.43
N ILE A 114 14.83 -14.79 33.96
CA ILE A 114 14.08 -15.94 34.49
C ILE A 114 14.79 -17.26 34.17
N ILE A 115 15.32 -17.41 32.95
CA ILE A 115 16.09 -18.62 32.56
C ILE A 115 17.36 -18.76 33.42
N GLU A 116 18.05 -17.66 33.72
CA GLU A 116 19.26 -17.68 34.56
C GLU A 116 18.94 -18.01 36.03
N MET A 117 17.86 -17.47 36.59
CA MET A 117 17.42 -17.80 37.95
C MET A 117 16.94 -19.26 38.07
N LEU A 118 16.27 -19.79 37.04
CA LEU A 118 15.85 -21.20 37.00
C LEU A 118 17.01 -22.16 36.77
N SER A 119 18.09 -21.73 36.10
CA SER A 119 19.25 -22.57 35.83
C SER A 119 20.22 -22.72 37.02
N SER A 120 20.10 -21.90 38.08
CA SER A 120 20.97 -21.99 39.27
C SER A 120 20.39 -22.82 40.43
N VAL A 121 19.12 -23.26 40.33
CA VAL A 121 18.46 -24.15 41.30
C VAL A 121 18.35 -25.59 40.79
N GLY A 122 19.25 -25.97 39.89
CA GLY A 122 19.54 -27.36 39.55
C GLY A 122 20.89 -27.75 40.15
N ALA A 123 20.83 -28.33 41.35
CA ALA A 123 21.94 -29.01 42.02
C ALA A 123 22.46 -30.21 41.20
#